data_AF-A0A8H2WRU3-F1
#
_entry.id   AF-A0A8H2WRU3-F1
#
_cell.length_a   1.000
_cell.length_b   1.000
_cell.length_c   1.000
_cell.angle_alpha   90.00
_cell.angle_beta   90.00
_cell.angle_gamma   90.00
#
_symmetry.space_group_name_H-M   'P 1'
#
loop_
_entity.id
_entity.type
_entity.pdbx_description
1 polymer ?
#
loop_
_entity_poly.entity_id
_entity_poly.type
_entity_poly.pdbx_seq_one_letter_code
_entity_poly.pdbx_strand_id
1 'polypeptide(L)'
;MSDDKQVLKLADFGNASPVHEQWSLQFTRNKNNLVVTIRWTAPEIMCDDTMMQGHTYSSDVYSLGMTILEIATGKIPFFGHTDRAVCFKLLSKQYLARPEQYFPLEDAKSDRLWSLMVRCWDYDAKNRPSASEVRDELESISKL
;
A
#
# COMPACT_ATOMS: atom_id res chain seq x y z
N MET A 1 -3.49 27.63 24.02
CA MET A 1 -4.20 26.34 23.94
C MET A 1 -3.96 25.82 22.54
N SER A 2 -2.87 25.07 22.37
CA SER A 2 -2.43 24.55 21.07
C SER A 2 -2.99 23.14 20.94
N ASP A 3 -3.90 22.94 20.00
CA ASP A 3 -4.39 21.61 19.62
C ASP A 3 -3.32 20.97 18.72
N ASP A 4 -2.20 20.56 19.31
CA ASP A 4 -1.10 19.84 18.66
C ASP A 4 -1.43 18.35 18.53
N LYS A 5 -2.57 18.03 17.88
CA LYS A 5 -2.73 16.69 17.31
C LYS A 5 -2.07 16.74 15.94
N GLN A 6 -0.95 16.04 15.76
CA GLN A 6 -0.37 15.75 14.45
C GLN A 6 -1.37 14.90 13.66
N VAL A 7 -2.34 15.57 13.03
CA VAL A 7 -3.32 14.93 12.16
C VAL A 7 -2.65 14.72 10.81
N LEU A 8 -2.29 13.47 10.51
CA LEU A 8 -1.93 13.06 9.16
C LEU A 8 -3.17 13.23 8.26
N LYS A 9 -3.05 14.09 7.26
CA LYS A 9 -4.10 14.34 6.28
C LYS A 9 -3.71 13.63 5.00
N LEU A 10 -4.52 12.66 4.58
CA LEU A 10 -4.45 12.15 3.22
C LEU A 10 -4.90 13.28 2.30
N ALA A 11 -4.01 13.71 1.42
CA ALA A 11 -4.29 14.61 0.33
C ALA A 11 -4.05 13.84 -0.98
N ASP A 12 -4.67 14.30 -2.06
CA ASP A 12 -4.69 13.64 -3.38
C ASP A 12 -5.73 12.50 -3.54
N PHE A 13 -6.98 12.82 -3.22
CA PHE A 13 -8.14 12.07 -3.72
C PHE A 13 -8.54 12.49 -5.14
N GLY A 14 -7.64 13.07 -5.96
CA GLY A 14 -7.94 13.56 -7.31
C GLY A 14 -8.45 12.50 -8.29
N ASN A 15 -8.59 11.28 -7.79
CA ASN A 15 -8.88 10.03 -8.44
C ASN A 15 -9.99 9.23 -7.70
N ALA A 16 -10.53 9.71 -6.58
CA ALA A 16 -11.65 9.03 -5.93
C ALA A 16 -12.94 9.24 -6.75
N SER A 17 -13.42 8.18 -7.42
CA SER A 17 -14.73 8.21 -8.09
C SER A 17 -15.84 7.75 -7.14
N PRO A 18 -17.04 8.35 -7.18
CA PRO A 18 -18.23 7.71 -6.66
C PRO A 18 -18.40 6.34 -7.33
N VAL A 19 -18.91 5.37 -6.58
CA VAL A 19 -19.10 3.95 -6.97
C VAL A 19 -20.03 3.77 -8.20
N HIS A 20 -20.57 4.85 -8.76
CA HIS A 20 -21.40 4.83 -9.95
C HIS A 20 -21.03 6.02 -10.85
N GLU A 21 -20.69 5.69 -12.10
CA GLU A 21 -20.45 6.58 -13.24
C GLU A 21 -19.04 7.16 -13.41
N GLN A 22 -18.38 6.61 -14.45
CA GLN A 22 -17.26 7.17 -15.22
C GLN A 22 -15.92 7.34 -14.50
N TRP A 23 -15.12 6.27 -14.60
CA TRP A 23 -13.80 6.14 -14.00
C TRP A 23 -12.73 6.52 -15.01
N SER A 24 -12.19 7.71 -14.88
CA SER A 24 -10.79 7.92 -15.17
C SER A 24 -10.16 8.49 -13.92
N LEU A 25 -9.34 7.67 -13.26
CA LEU A 25 -8.06 8.24 -12.88
C LEU A 25 -7.45 8.65 -14.21
N GLN A 26 -7.47 9.93 -14.55
CA GLN A 26 -6.52 10.38 -15.56
C GLN A 26 -5.15 10.27 -14.89
N PHE A 27 -4.59 9.06 -14.96
CA PHE A 27 -3.16 8.83 -14.81
C PHE A 27 -2.51 9.89 -15.67
N THR A 28 -1.93 10.91 -15.05
CA THR A 28 -1.24 11.94 -15.80
C THR A 28 -0.17 11.20 -16.56
N ARG A 29 -0.33 11.10 -17.89
CA ARG A 29 0.57 10.41 -18.82
C ARG A 29 1.86 11.23 -18.94
N ASN A 30 2.56 11.38 -17.84
CA ASN A 30 3.95 11.75 -17.78
C ASN A 30 4.71 10.44 -17.61
N LYS A 31 5.66 10.17 -18.52
CA LYS A 31 6.46 8.92 -18.56
C LYS A 31 7.17 8.59 -17.24
N ASN A 32 7.24 9.53 -16.31
CA ASN A 32 7.87 9.39 -14.99
C ASN A 32 6.90 9.04 -13.84
N ASN A 33 5.59 9.30 -13.96
CA ASN A 33 4.63 9.06 -12.87
C ASN A 33 4.11 7.62 -12.81
N LEU A 34 3.92 6.97 -13.97
CA LEU A 34 3.52 5.55 -14.06
C LEU A 34 4.52 4.63 -13.34
N VAL A 35 5.80 5.00 -13.40
CA VAL A 35 6.94 4.32 -12.78
C VAL A 35 6.87 4.36 -11.24
N VAL A 36 6.40 5.46 -10.67
CA VAL A 36 6.26 5.60 -9.22
C VAL A 36 5.04 4.81 -8.75
N THR A 37 3.88 5.03 -9.37
CA THR A 37 2.60 4.42 -8.93
C THR A 37 2.62 2.88 -8.92
N ILE A 38 3.40 2.24 -9.80
CA ILE A 38 3.45 0.77 -9.90
C ILE A 38 3.85 0.07 -8.59
N ARG A 39 4.63 0.75 -7.74
CA ARG A 39 5.13 0.19 -6.46
C ARG A 39 4.07 0.14 -5.37
N TRP A 40 3.03 0.96 -5.50
CA TRP A 40 1.83 0.96 -4.65
C TRP A 40 0.65 0.26 -5.31
N THR A 41 0.76 -0.12 -6.59
CA THR A 41 -0.35 -0.71 -7.34
C THR A 41 -0.49 -2.18 -6.96
N ALA A 42 -1.72 -2.58 -6.63
CA ALA A 42 -2.05 -3.97 -6.35
C ALA A 42 -1.86 -4.85 -7.60
N PRO A 43 -1.35 -6.09 -7.47
CA PRO A 43 -1.00 -6.94 -8.60
C PRO A 43 -2.19 -7.28 -9.50
N GLU A 44 -3.41 -7.37 -8.96
CA GLU A 44 -4.62 -7.61 -9.74
C GLU A 44 -4.98 -6.46 -10.67
N ILE A 45 -4.66 -5.21 -10.29
CA ILE A 45 -4.86 -4.03 -11.15
C ILE A 45 -3.87 -4.05 -12.33
N MET A 46 -2.69 -4.63 -12.14
CA MET A 46 -1.66 -4.71 -13.19
C MET A 46 -1.95 -5.79 -14.23
N CYS A 47 -2.77 -6.79 -13.89
CA CYS A 47 -3.04 -7.96 -14.72
C CYS A 47 -4.38 -7.90 -15.46
N ASP A 48 -5.26 -6.95 -15.13
CA ASP A 48 -6.57 -6.85 -15.76
C ASP A 48 -6.53 -5.88 -16.96
N ASP A 49 -6.57 -6.44 -18.18
CA ASP A 49 -6.70 -5.69 -19.43
C ASP A 49 -8.12 -5.11 -19.64
N THR A 50 -9.09 -5.60 -18.85
CA THR A 50 -10.46 -5.10 -18.86
C THR A 50 -10.63 -4.16 -17.68
N MET A 51 -10.65 -2.85 -17.91
CA MET A 51 -10.90 -1.81 -16.87
C MET A 51 -12.29 -1.91 -16.18
N MET A 52 -12.94 -3.08 -16.17
CA MET A 52 -14.26 -3.34 -15.63
C MET A 52 -14.24 -3.85 -14.18
N GLN A 53 -13.08 -4.27 -13.63
CA GLN A 53 -12.90 -4.49 -12.20
C GLN A 53 -11.79 -3.59 -11.64
N GLY A 54 -11.98 -2.28 -11.82
CA GLY A 54 -11.08 -1.23 -11.32
C GLY A 54 -10.88 -1.24 -9.81
N HIS A 55 -10.16 -0.22 -9.34
CA HIS A 55 -9.82 0.04 -7.93
C HIS A 55 -10.90 -0.45 -6.95
N THR A 56 -10.53 -1.41 -6.12
CA THR A 56 -11.36 -1.99 -5.05
C THR A 56 -10.86 -1.52 -3.69
N TYR A 57 -11.70 -1.63 -2.66
CA TYR A 57 -11.27 -1.42 -1.28
C TYR A 57 -10.04 -2.28 -0.92
N SER A 58 -9.96 -3.51 -1.41
CA SER A 58 -8.80 -4.39 -1.21
C SER A 58 -7.54 -3.88 -1.91
N SER A 59 -7.66 -3.23 -3.08
CA SER A 59 -6.52 -2.61 -3.76
C SER A 59 -6.03 -1.33 -3.07
N ASP A 60 -6.95 -0.58 -2.44
CA ASP A 60 -6.59 0.56 -1.59
C ASP A 60 -5.85 0.09 -0.33
N VAL A 61 -6.26 -1.05 0.25
CA VAL A 61 -5.56 -1.66 1.40
C VAL A 61 -4.15 -2.11 1.03
N TYR A 62 -3.95 -2.66 -0.17
CA TYR A 62 -2.61 -2.96 -0.68
C TYR A 62 -1.75 -1.70 -0.74
N SER A 63 -2.29 -0.65 -1.36
CA SER A 63 -1.62 0.64 -1.47
C SER A 63 -1.29 1.23 -0.11
N LEU A 64 -2.22 1.12 0.86
CA LEU A 64 -2.04 1.53 2.24
C LEU A 64 -0.88 0.78 2.92
N GLY A 65 -0.78 -0.54 2.75
CA GLY A 65 0.34 -1.33 3.26
C GLY A 65 1.69 -0.82 2.73
N MET A 66 1.76 -0.56 1.42
CA MET A 66 2.97 0.00 0.79
C MET A 66 3.29 1.41 1.29
N THR A 67 2.28 2.25 1.55
CA THR A 67 2.45 3.57 2.14
C THR A 67 2.97 3.50 3.57
N ILE A 68 2.46 2.59 4.40
CA ILE A 68 2.96 2.39 5.77
C ILE A 68 4.43 1.96 5.74
N LEU A 69 4.81 1.08 4.82
CA LEU A 69 6.20 0.67 4.61
C LEU A 69 7.09 1.86 4.22
N GLU A 70 6.62 2.71 3.31
CA GLU A 70 7.36 3.92 2.92
C GLU A 70 7.56 4.86 4.11
N ILE A 71 6.48 5.13 4.87
CA ILE A 71 6.55 6.01 6.04
C ILE A 71 7.54 5.46 7.07
N ALA A 72 7.49 4.16 7.35
CA ALA A 72 8.34 3.54 8.37
C ALA A 72 9.82 3.48 7.96
N THR A 73 10.11 3.35 6.66
CA THR A 73 11.49 3.19 6.16
C THR A 73 12.09 4.48 5.59
N GLY A 74 11.27 5.48 5.31
CA GLY A 74 11.62 6.69 4.56
C GLY A 74 12.02 6.40 3.10
N LYS A 75 11.67 5.23 2.57
CA LYS A 75 12.09 4.75 1.24
C LYS A 75 10.89 4.26 0.46
N ILE A 76 10.90 4.51 -0.84
CA ILE A 76 9.88 3.95 -1.75
C ILE A 76 9.83 2.41 -1.64
N PRO A 77 8.66 1.78 -1.79
CA PRO A 77 8.55 0.33 -1.80
C PRO A 77 9.43 -0.28 -2.89
N PHE A 78 10.02 -1.45 -2.59
CA PHE A 78 11.01 -2.11 -3.45
C PHE A 78 12.22 -1.22 -3.79
N PHE A 79 12.67 -0.38 -2.84
CA PHE A 79 13.89 0.42 -3.00
C PHE A 79 15.06 -0.42 -3.52
N GLY A 80 15.85 0.15 -4.44
CA GLY A 80 16.98 -0.53 -5.08
C GLY A 80 16.62 -1.49 -6.23
N HIS A 81 15.33 -1.68 -6.53
CA HIS A 81 14.88 -2.46 -7.68
C HIS A 81 14.42 -1.55 -8.82
N THR A 82 14.65 -1.96 -10.07
CA THR A 82 14.05 -1.30 -11.24
C THR A 82 12.57 -1.66 -11.36
N ASP A 83 11.76 -0.84 -12.03
CA ASP A 83 10.31 -1.12 -12.10
C ASP A 83 10.00 -2.42 -12.84
N ARG A 84 10.82 -2.78 -13.84
CA ARG A 84 10.73 -4.09 -14.49
C ARG A 84 10.97 -5.24 -13.51
N ALA A 85 11.95 -5.10 -12.60
CA ALA A 85 12.20 -6.08 -11.57
C ALA A 85 11.04 -6.13 -10.55
N VAL A 86 10.44 -4.98 -10.20
CA VAL A 86 9.24 -4.92 -9.36
C VAL A 86 8.07 -5.65 -10.03
N CYS A 87 7.76 -5.35 -11.28
CA CYS A 87 6.72 -6.05 -12.06
C CYS A 87 6.95 -7.55 -12.02
N PHE A 88 8.18 -7.99 -12.32
CA PHE A 88 8.51 -9.42 -12.33
C PHE A 88 8.30 -10.06 -10.95
N LYS A 89 8.69 -9.37 -9.86
CA LYS A 89 8.47 -9.83 -8.48
C LYS A 89 6.99 -9.96 -8.14
N LEU A 90 6.18 -8.96 -8.51
CA LEU A 90 4.75 -8.97 -8.28
C LEU A 90 4.06 -10.10 -9.06
N LEU A 91 4.38 -10.26 -10.34
CA LEU A 91 3.83 -11.32 -11.20
C LEU A 91 4.27 -12.73 -10.77
N SER A 92 5.49 -12.87 -10.24
CA SER A 92 6.01 -14.14 -9.70
C SER A 92 5.64 -14.41 -8.25
N LYS A 93 4.77 -13.58 -7.66
CA LYS A 93 4.30 -13.70 -6.27
C LYS A 93 5.44 -13.73 -5.22
N GLN A 94 6.50 -12.95 -5.45
CA GLN A 94 7.61 -12.80 -4.51
C GLN A 94 7.34 -11.70 -3.48
N TYR A 95 7.13 -12.11 -2.23
CA TYR A 95 6.97 -11.18 -1.11
C TYR A 95 8.23 -10.34 -0.83
N LEU A 96 8.01 -9.16 -0.24
CA LEU A 96 9.07 -8.32 0.30
C LEU A 96 9.76 -9.02 1.48
N ALA A 97 11.09 -9.03 1.48
CA ALA A 97 11.86 -9.44 2.64
C ALA A 97 11.69 -8.40 3.77
N ARG A 98 11.54 -8.87 5.01
CA ARG A 98 11.48 -7.99 6.19
C ARG A 98 12.81 -7.24 6.34
N PRO A 99 12.84 -5.91 6.28
CA PRO A 99 14.06 -5.17 6.51
C PRO A 99 14.25 -5.01 8.02
N GLU A 100 14.96 -5.95 8.65
CA GLU A 100 15.16 -6.00 10.12
C GLU A 100 15.76 -4.72 10.71
N GLN A 101 16.50 -3.93 9.92
CA GLN A 101 17.00 -2.62 10.33
C GLN A 101 15.89 -1.61 10.70
N TYR A 102 14.70 -1.74 10.09
CA TYR A 102 13.53 -0.89 10.34
C TYR A 102 12.44 -1.61 11.15
N PHE A 103 12.39 -2.95 11.06
CA PHE A 103 11.45 -3.77 11.80
C PHE A 103 12.20 -4.91 12.53
N PRO A 104 12.89 -4.62 13.64
CA PRO A 104 13.64 -5.64 14.39
C PRO A 104 12.74 -6.79 14.84
N LEU A 105 13.25 -8.02 14.82
CA LEU A 105 12.50 -9.22 15.23
C LEU A 105 12.20 -9.24 16.74
N GLU A 106 13.09 -8.65 17.54
CA GLU A 106 12.98 -8.62 19.00
C GLU A 106 11.98 -7.58 19.50
N ASP A 107 11.55 -6.65 18.65
CA ASP A 107 10.58 -5.61 19.00
C ASP A 107 9.15 -6.08 18.65
N ALA A 108 8.34 -6.29 19.68
CA ALA A 108 6.98 -6.80 19.53
C ALA A 108 6.07 -5.87 18.71
N LYS A 109 6.29 -4.55 18.78
CA LYS A 109 5.54 -3.57 17.97
C LYS A 109 5.88 -3.73 16.50
N SER A 110 7.17 -3.83 16.18
CA SER A 110 7.69 -4.04 14.83
C SER A 110 7.21 -5.36 14.24
N ASP A 111 7.17 -6.43 15.04
CA ASP A 111 6.66 -7.73 14.60
C ASP A 111 5.17 -7.70 14.25
N ARG A 112 4.34 -7.07 15.10
CA ARG A 112 2.91 -6.89 14.81
C ARG A 112 2.67 -5.97 13.62
N LEU A 113 3.40 -4.86 13.53
CA LEU A 113 3.29 -3.92 12.42
C LEU A 113 3.67 -4.59 11.08
N TRP A 114 4.78 -5.32 11.06
CA TRP A 114 5.19 -6.07 9.89
C TRP A 114 4.15 -7.11 9.48
N SER A 115 3.63 -7.88 10.45
CA SER A 115 2.58 -8.88 10.21
C SER A 115 1.29 -8.28 9.64
N LEU A 116 0.87 -7.11 10.14
CA LEU A 116 -0.26 -6.36 9.60
C LEU A 116 -0.02 -5.95 8.15
N MET A 117 1.15 -5.36 7.85
CA MET A 117 1.46 -4.94 6.49
C MET A 117 1.55 -6.13 5.52
N VAL A 118 2.10 -7.27 5.96
CA VAL A 118 2.13 -8.51 5.16
C VAL A 118 0.75 -8.95 4.70
N ARG A 119 -0.27 -8.83 5.57
CA ARG A 119 -1.66 -9.09 5.18
C ARG A 119 -2.24 -8.01 4.28
N CYS A 120 -1.86 -6.75 4.47
CA CYS A 120 -2.32 -5.65 3.61
C CYS A 120 -1.90 -5.86 2.14
N TRP A 121 -0.71 -6.40 1.89
CA TRP A 121 -0.22 -6.68 0.54
C TRP A 121 -0.29 -8.14 0.11
N ASP A 122 -1.24 -8.90 0.63
CA ASP A 122 -1.47 -10.28 0.17
C ASP A 122 -1.82 -10.33 -1.33
N TYR A 123 -1.36 -11.37 -2.02
CA TYR A 123 -1.62 -11.54 -3.45
C TYR A 123 -3.08 -11.86 -3.77
N ASP A 124 -3.80 -12.50 -2.83
CA ASP A 124 -5.24 -12.65 -2.94
C ASP A 124 -5.92 -11.46 -2.25
N ALA A 125 -6.61 -10.63 -3.05
CA ALA A 125 -7.32 -9.46 -2.56
C ALA A 125 -8.36 -9.77 -1.47
N LYS A 126 -8.84 -11.01 -1.37
CA LYS A 126 -9.81 -11.46 -0.36
C LYS A 126 -9.18 -11.71 1.02
N ASN A 127 -7.87 -11.96 1.07
CA ASN A 127 -7.15 -12.18 2.33
C ASN A 127 -6.76 -10.86 3.02
N ARG A 128 -6.87 -9.74 2.29
CA ARG A 128 -6.51 -8.42 2.81
C ARG A 128 -7.55 -7.98 3.84
N PRO A 129 -7.13 -7.39 4.98
CA PRO A 129 -8.05 -6.82 5.95
C PRO A 129 -8.80 -5.61 5.34
N SER A 130 -9.92 -5.24 5.93
CA SER A 130 -10.56 -3.95 5.65
C SER A 130 -9.74 -2.79 6.21
N ALA A 131 -9.91 -1.59 5.65
CA ALA A 131 -9.26 -0.38 6.16
C ALA A 131 -9.59 -0.09 7.63
N SER A 132 -10.80 -0.45 8.09
CA SER A 132 -11.18 -0.37 9.50
C SER A 132 -10.36 -1.30 10.39
N GLU A 133 -10.17 -2.56 9.98
CA GLU A 133 -9.35 -3.51 10.73
C GLU A 133 -7.88 -3.08 10.78
N VAL A 134 -7.35 -2.54 9.67
CA VAL A 134 -6.00 -1.97 9.64
C VAL A 134 -5.86 -0.84 10.66
N ARG A 135 -6.80 0.11 10.67
CA ARG A 135 -6.80 1.22 11.64
C ARG A 135 -6.84 0.69 13.08
N ASP A 136 -7.78 -0.20 13.39
CA ASP A 136 -7.99 -0.68 14.76
C ASP A 136 -6.75 -1.45 15.28
N GLU A 137 -6.06 -2.17 14.39
CA GLU A 137 -4.81 -2.85 14.74
C GLU A 137 -3.63 -1.90 14.90
N LEU A 138 -3.51 -0.86 14.05
CA LEU A 138 -2.52 0.20 14.24
C LEU A 138 -2.72 0.92 15.59
N GLU A 139 -3.97 1.17 15.99
CA GLU A 139 -4.28 1.71 17.32
C GLU A 139 -3.92 0.75 18.46
N SER A 140 -4.07 -0.56 18.26
CA SER A 140 -3.63 -1.57 19.23
C SER A 140 -2.10 -1.60 19.36
N ILE A 141 -1.38 -1.50 18.25
CA ILE A 141 0.09 -1.52 18.22
C ILE A 141 0.67 -0.27 18.90
N SER A 142 0.06 0.90 18.70
CA SER A 142 0.56 2.15 19.30
C SER A 142 0.43 2.20 20.82
N LYS A 143 -0.48 1.41 21.39
CA LYS A 143 -0.76 1.31 22.84
C LYS A 143 0.11 0.27 23.58
N LEU A 144 0.87 -0.56 22.85
CA LEU A 144 1.90 -1.42 23.44
C LEU A 144 3.05 -0.58 24.00
#